data_AF-A5Z836-F1
#
_entry.id   AF-A5Z836-F1
#
_cell.length_a   1.000
_cell.length_b   1.000
_cell.length_c   1.000
_cell.angle_alpha   90.00
_cell.angle_beta   90.00
_cell.angle_gamma   90.00
#
_symmetry.space_group_name_H-M   'P 1'
#
loop_
_entity.id
_entity.type
_entity.pdbx_description
1 polymer ?
#
loop_
_entity_poly.entity_id
_entity_poly.type
_entity_poly.pdbx_seq_one_letter_code
_entity_poly.pdbx_strand_id
1 'polypeptide(L)'
;MTDKMFKEVDAPEHYKAAKDKKIRIKDTGKVQKRTVTDERIPVVPDTPQTGINGKTVGMVVSLISLLIALGCFACVRAKDKSKYNFK
;
A
#
# COMPACT_ATOMS: atom_id res chain seq x y z
N MET A 1 23.31 -26.48 37.66
CA MET A 1 22.37 -26.10 36.59
C MET A 1 21.88 -24.69 36.88
N THR A 2 22.42 -23.71 36.17
CA THR A 2 22.21 -22.29 36.46
C THR A 2 21.45 -21.66 35.31
N ASP A 3 20.39 -20.92 35.64
CA ASP A 3 19.62 -20.14 34.67
C ASP A 3 20.29 -18.77 34.48
N LYS A 4 20.68 -18.45 33.23
CA LYS A 4 21.21 -17.14 32.84
C LYS A 4 20.30 -16.50 31.80
N MET A 5 20.17 -15.18 31.86
CA MET A 5 19.39 -14.41 30.88
C MET A 5 20.33 -13.86 29.82
N PHE A 6 20.05 -14.17 28.55
CA PHE A 6 20.73 -13.58 27.42
C PHE A 6 19.95 -12.34 26.97
N LYS A 7 20.62 -11.19 27.03
CA LYS A 7 20.13 -9.90 26.55
C LYS A 7 21.10 -9.41 25.48
N GLU A 8 20.60 -9.20 24.26
CA GLU A 8 21.37 -8.58 23.21
C GLU A 8 21.47 -7.07 23.49
N VAL A 9 22.69 -6.51 23.39
CA VAL A 9 22.94 -5.11 23.75
C VAL A 9 22.60 -4.18 22.59
N ASP A 10 22.91 -4.60 21.36
CA ASP A 10 22.68 -3.80 20.16
C ASP A 10 22.49 -4.72 18.94
N ALA A 11 21.60 -4.32 18.05
CA ALA A 11 21.31 -5.06 16.82
C ALA A 11 21.93 -4.35 15.60
N PRO A 12 22.41 -5.10 14.58
CA PRO A 12 22.93 -4.51 13.35
C PRO A 12 21.89 -3.62 12.64
N GLU A 13 22.39 -2.66 11.85
CA GLU A 13 21.55 -1.77 11.05
C GLU A 13 20.57 -2.57 10.17
N HIS A 14 19.28 -2.22 10.23
CA HIS A 14 18.14 -2.91 9.59
C HIS A 14 17.64 -4.22 10.24
N TYR A 15 18.11 -4.59 11.44
CA TYR A 15 17.60 -5.72 12.22
C TYR A 15 16.93 -5.25 13.52
N LYS A 16 15.92 -5.99 14.00
CA LYS A 16 15.36 -5.77 15.34
C LYS A 16 16.22 -6.49 16.36
N ALA A 17 16.46 -5.86 17.51
CA ALA A 17 17.06 -6.52 18.66
C ALA A 17 16.30 -7.80 19.03
N ALA A 18 17.07 -8.87 19.28
CA ALA A 18 16.59 -10.14 19.76
C ALA A 18 15.82 -9.96 21.06
N LYS A 19 14.74 -10.75 21.23
CA LYS A 19 14.07 -10.84 22.53
C LYS A 19 14.97 -11.53 23.55
N ASP A 20 14.93 -11.02 24.79
CA ASP A 20 15.61 -11.65 25.93
C ASP A 20 15.21 -13.13 26.04
N LYS A 21 16.19 -14.03 26.09
CA LYS A 21 15.96 -15.47 26.24
C LYS A 21 16.65 -15.99 27.50
N LYS A 22 15.89 -16.67 28.35
CA LYS A 22 16.44 -17.44 29.47
C LYS A 22 17.08 -18.71 28.92
N ILE A 23 18.40 -18.85 29.11
CA ILE A 23 19.14 -20.05 28.76
C ILE A 23 19.48 -20.82 30.04
N ARG A 24 19.14 -22.12 30.03
CA ARG A 24 19.49 -23.04 31.11
C ARG A 24 20.79 -23.72 30.74
N ILE A 25 21.88 -23.35 31.42
CA ILE A 25 23.22 -23.88 31.16
C ILE A 25 23.42 -25.11 32.03
N LYS A 26 23.63 -26.27 31.39
CA LYS A 26 24.11 -27.49 32.05
C LYS A 26 25.61 -27.37 32.34
N ASP A 27 26.05 -27.82 33.52
CA ASP A 27 27.46 -27.79 33.97
C ASP A 27 28.29 -28.93 33.32
N THR A 28 28.19 -29.07 32.00
CA THR A 28 28.78 -30.18 31.24
C THR A 28 30.20 -29.90 30.73
N GLY A 29 30.84 -28.80 31.13
CA GLY A 29 32.21 -28.42 30.72
C GLY A 29 32.40 -28.22 29.20
N LYS A 30 31.32 -28.15 28.43
CA LYS A 30 31.31 -28.06 26.95
C LYS A 30 30.49 -26.87 26.48
N VAL A 31 30.94 -26.22 25.40
CA VAL A 31 30.23 -25.09 24.76
C VAL A 31 28.89 -25.57 24.20
N GLN A 32 27.79 -25.00 24.69
CA GLN A 32 26.44 -25.27 24.20
C GLN A 32 26.09 -24.26 23.10
N LYS A 33 26.00 -24.73 21.85
CA LYS A 33 25.56 -23.90 20.72
C LYS A 33 24.04 -23.74 20.77
N ARG A 34 23.55 -22.51 20.90
CA ARG A 34 22.12 -22.18 20.78
C ARG A 34 21.94 -21.11 19.71
N THR A 35 21.01 -21.34 18.79
CA THR A 35 20.67 -20.39 17.73
C THR A 35 19.53 -19.49 18.20
N VAL A 36 19.78 -18.19 18.24
CA VAL A 36 18.75 -17.16 18.43
C VAL A 36 18.58 -16.51 17.06
N THR A 37 17.36 -16.56 16.52
CA THR A 37 17.04 -16.00 15.22
C THR A 37 16.35 -14.65 15.44
N ASP A 38 16.86 -13.61 14.77
CA ASP A 38 16.33 -12.26 14.85
C ASP A 38 15.33 -11.99 13.73
N GLU A 39 14.25 -11.29 14.06
CA GLU A 39 13.23 -10.91 13.09
C GLU A 39 13.71 -9.68 12.29
N ARG A 40 13.86 -9.84 10.97
CA ARG A 40 14.22 -8.73 10.06
C ARG A 40 13.14 -7.66 10.07
N ILE A 41 13.53 -6.37 10.07
CA ILE A 41 12.58 -5.26 9.86
C ILE A 41 12.11 -5.33 8.40
N PRO A 42 10.80 -5.46 8.12
CA PRO A 42 10.31 -5.35 6.76
C PRO A 42 10.52 -3.92 6.28
N VAL A 43 11.41 -3.73 5.30
CA VAL A 43 11.48 -2.49 4.54
C VAL A 43 10.19 -2.45 3.72
N VAL A 44 9.24 -1.63 4.16
CA VAL A 44 8.04 -1.33 3.38
C VAL A 44 8.54 -0.54 2.17
N PRO A 45 8.43 -1.06 0.94
CA PRO A 45 8.62 -0.20 -0.22
C PRO A 45 7.52 0.86 -0.15
N ASP A 46 7.87 2.14 -0.28
CA ASP A 46 6.89 3.19 -0.53
C ASP A 46 6.14 2.81 -1.81
N THR A 47 4.99 2.16 -1.66
CA THR A 47 4.13 1.89 -2.79
C THR A 47 3.66 3.26 -3.26
N PRO A 48 3.83 3.63 -4.53
CA PRO A 48 3.26 4.86 -5.01
C PRO A 48 1.75 4.71 -4.84
N GLN A 49 1.18 5.43 -3.87
CA GLN A 49 -0.26 5.58 -3.75
C GLN A 49 -0.71 6.49 -4.90
N THR A 50 -0.67 5.97 -6.12
CA THR A 50 -1.23 6.64 -7.29
C THR A 50 -2.40 5.81 -7.79
N GLY A 51 -3.44 5.77 -6.96
CA GLY A 51 -4.75 5.28 -7.35
C GLY A 51 -5.60 6.47 -7.77
N ILE A 52 -5.92 6.60 -9.05
CA ILE A 52 -6.92 7.56 -9.50
C ILE A 52 -8.25 7.16 -8.85
N ASN A 53 -8.84 8.05 -8.05
CA ASN A 53 -10.07 7.76 -7.30
C ASN A 53 -11.18 7.35 -8.28
N GLY A 54 -11.62 6.09 -8.26
CA GLY A 54 -12.63 5.59 -9.20
C GLY A 54 -13.94 6.39 -9.22
N LYS A 55 -14.28 7.01 -8.08
CA LYS A 55 -15.42 7.94 -7.96
C LYS A 55 -15.23 9.21 -8.82
N THR A 56 -14.03 9.78 -8.82
CA THR A 56 -13.69 10.97 -9.60
C THR A 56 -13.71 10.67 -11.10
N VAL A 57 -13.21 9.51 -11.52
CA VAL A 57 -13.24 9.09 -12.92
C VAL A 57 -14.67 8.92 -13.42
N GLY A 58 -15.53 8.24 -12.65
CA GLY A 58 -16.94 8.04 -13.01
C GLY A 58 -17.71 9.36 -13.17
N MET A 59 -17.47 10.34 -12.28
CA MET A 59 -18.11 11.65 -12.37
C MET A 59 -17.68 12.43 -13.62
N VAL A 60 -16.38 12.42 -13.95
CA VAL A 60 -15.87 13.13 -15.14
C VAL A 60 -16.46 12.53 -16.43
N VAL A 61 -16.50 11.20 -16.54
CA VAL A 61 -17.07 10.51 -17.71
C VAL A 61 -18.57 10.81 -17.87
N SER A 62 -19.31 10.86 -16.76
CA SER A 62 -20.73 11.22 -16.76
C SER A 62 -20.96 12.65 -17.25
N LEU A 63 -20.17 13.60 -16.77
CA LEU A 63 -20.26 15.01 -17.16
C LEU A 63 -19.95 15.21 -18.65
N ILE A 64 -18.88 14.58 -19.15
CA ILE A 64 -18.50 14.64 -20.57
C ILE A 64 -19.62 14.06 -21.44
N SER A 65 -20.19 12.92 -21.05
CA SER A 65 -21.30 12.29 -21.79
C SER A 65 -22.54 13.18 -21.86
N LEU A 66 -22.88 13.88 -20.77
CA LEU A 66 -24.00 14.80 -20.74
C LEU A 66 -23.78 16.00 -21.67
N LEU A 67 -22.58 16.59 -21.68
CA LEU A 67 -22.25 17.73 -22.54
C LEU A 67 -22.33 17.36 -24.03
N ILE A 68 -21.86 16.17 -24.40
CA ILE A 68 -21.96 15.66 -25.77
C ILE A 68 -23.43 15.47 -26.16
N ALA A 69 -24.25 14.86 -25.30
CA ALA A 69 -25.66 14.65 -25.58
C ALA A 69 -26.43 15.97 -25.78
N LEU A 70 -26.20 16.96 -24.91
CA LEU A 70 -26.81 18.29 -25.02
C LEU A 70 -26.35 19.03 -26.29
N GLY A 71 -25.06 18.95 -26.62
CA GLY A 71 -24.50 19.54 -27.84
C GLY A 71 -25.10 18.93 -29.12
N CYS A 72 -25.17 17.59 -29.20
CA CYS A 72 -25.80 16.91 -30.33
C CYS A 72 -27.28 17.29 -30.48
N PHE A 73 -28.01 17.35 -29.37
CA PHE A 73 -29.44 17.67 -29.37
C PHE A 73 -29.72 19.11 -29.81
N ALA A 74 -28.91 20.08 -29.35
CA ALA A 74 -28.99 21.47 -29.80
C ALA A 74 -28.71 21.60 -31.31
N CYS A 75 -27.68 20.92 -31.83
CA CYS A 75 -27.34 20.92 -33.25
C CYS A 75 -28.43 20.31 -34.13
N VAL A 76 -29.07 19.21 -33.70
CA VAL A 76 -30.20 18.60 -34.42
C VAL A 76 -31.40 19.54 -34.44
N ARG A 77 -31.73 20.18 -33.31
CA ARG A 77 -32.84 21.16 -33.26
C ARG A 77 -32.59 22.42 -34.08
N ALA A 78 -31.36 22.92 -34.11
CA ALA A 78 -31.00 24.07 -34.95
C ALA A 78 -31.16 23.73 -36.45
N LYS A 79 -30.73 22.52 -36.85
CA LYS A 79 -30.94 22.01 -38.22
C LYS A 79 -32.42 21.83 -38.56
N ASP A 80 -33.21 21.31 -37.64
CA ASP A 80 -34.66 21.13 -37.82
C ASP A 80 -35.36 22.47 -38.03
N LYS A 81 -35.12 23.47 -37.16
CA LYS A 81 -35.65 24.83 -37.34
C LYS A 81 -35.22 25.46 -38.68
N SER A 82 -33.96 25.31 -39.08
CA SER A 82 -33.47 25.86 -40.36
C SER A 82 -34.23 25.32 -41.58
N LYS A 83 -34.74 24.09 -41.51
CA LYS A 83 -35.46 23.45 -42.62
C LYS A 83 -36.86 24.03 -42.85
N TYR A 84 -37.49 24.55 -41.79
CA TYR A 84 -38.83 25.14 -41.82
C TYR A 84 -38.85 26.68 -41.93
N ASN A 85 -37.69 27.34 -41.80
CA ASN A 85 -37.55 28.81 -41.95
C ASN A 85 -37.09 29.23 -43.36
N PHE A 86 -36.98 28.29 -44.32
CA PHE A 86 -36.68 28.57 -45.73
C PHE A 86 -37.99 28.67 -46.53
N LYS A 87 -38.81 29.69 -46.24
CA LYS A 87 -39.88 30.17 -47.13
C LYS A 87 -40.26 31.61 -46.78
#